data_AF-A0A2X2BXW3-F1
#
_entry.id   AF-A0A2X2BXW3-F1
#
_cell.length_a   1.000
_cell.length_b   1.000
_cell.length_c   1.000
_cell.angle_alpha   90.00
_cell.angle_beta   90.00
_cell.angle_gamma   90.00
#
_symmetry.space_group_name_H-M   'P 1'
#
loop_
_entity.id
_entity.type
_entity.pdbx_description
1 polymer ?
#
loop_
_entity_poly.entity_id
_entity_poly.type
_entity_poly.pdbx_seq_one_letter_code
_entity_poly.pdbx_strand_id
1 'polypeptide(L)' 'MKFNKIALTVLLATSAISLNAMADNSNTGVIKFSGTVVNTPCNIDQESLEQDVKFGQLSRKSLESGQAAGEGVFYKIY' A
#
# COMPACT_ATOMS: atom_id res chain seq x y z
N MET A 1 -57.94 -11.51 35.22
CA MET A 1 -56.87 -11.26 34.21
C MET A 1 -56.10 -9.98 34.53
N LYS A 2 -55.30 -9.94 35.62
CA LYS A 2 -54.50 -8.73 35.99
C LYS A 2 -52.99 -8.92 35.79
N PHE A 3 -52.47 -10.15 35.90
CA PHE A 3 -51.06 -10.47 35.68
C PHE A 3 -50.58 -10.27 34.24
N ASN A 4 -51.44 -10.55 33.25
CA ASN A 4 -51.06 -10.47 31.84
C ASN A 4 -50.76 -9.02 31.36
N LYS A 5 -51.36 -8.02 32.03
CA LYS A 5 -51.10 -6.60 31.72
C LYS A 5 -49.75 -6.14 32.25
N ILE A 6 -49.34 -6.63 33.42
CA ILE A 6 -48.07 -6.25 34.06
C ILE A 6 -46.89 -6.84 33.30
N ALA A 7 -47.00 -8.11 32.88
CA ALA A 7 -45.98 -8.77 32.06
C ALA A 7 -45.73 -8.03 30.73
N LEU A 8 -46.81 -7.58 30.07
CA LEU A 8 -46.70 -6.84 28.82
C LEU A 8 -46.00 -5.48 29.01
N THR A 9 -46.34 -4.74 30.07
CA THR A 9 -45.71 -3.43 30.34
C THR A 9 -44.21 -3.54 30.64
N VAL A 10 -43.78 -4.62 31.33
CA VAL A 10 -42.36 -4.85 31.63
C VAL A 10 -41.56 -5.18 30.37
N LEU A 11 -42.12 -5.97 29.45
CA LEU A 11 -41.51 -6.29 28.16
C LEU A 11 -41.33 -5.06 27.25
N LEU A 12 -42.25 -4.10 27.30
CA LEU A 12 -42.10 -2.83 26.56
C LEU A 12 -41.09 -1.87 27.21
N ALA A 13 -40.86 -1.96 28.52
CA ALA A 13 -39.92 -1.07 29.20
C ALA A 13 -38.45 -1.45 28.95
N THR A 14 -38.15 -2.73 28.73
CA THR A 14 -36.77 -3.22 28.52
C THR A 14 -36.27 -3.08 27.08
N SER A 15 -37.15 -2.89 26.09
CA SER A 15 -36.76 -2.71 24.69
C SER A 15 -36.23 -1.30 24.38
N ALA A 16 -36.43 -0.33 25.28
CA ALA A 16 -35.99 1.05 25.10
C ALA A 16 -34.53 1.31 25.53
N ILE A 17 -33.84 0.30 26.09
CA ILE A 17 -32.41 0.42 26.40
C ILE A 17 -31.61 0.10 25.14
N SER A 18 -31.65 1.02 24.19
CA SER A 18 -30.67 1.05 23.10
C SER A 18 -29.31 1.36 23.73
N LEU A 19 -28.55 0.31 24.03
CA LEU A 19 -27.11 0.39 24.29
C LEU A 19 -26.48 0.91 23.00
N ASN A 20 -26.37 2.23 22.89
CA ASN A 20 -25.61 2.85 21.81
C ASN A 20 -24.22 2.24 21.87
N ALA A 21 -23.88 1.40 20.88
CA ALA A 21 -22.54 0.89 20.70
C ALA A 21 -21.65 2.12 20.54
N MET A 22 -20.94 2.47 21.61
CA MET A 22 -19.85 3.43 21.54
C MET A 22 -18.83 2.80 20.60
N ALA A 23 -18.81 3.25 19.34
CA ALA A 23 -17.75 2.92 18.42
C ALA A 23 -16.48 3.50 19.04
N ASP A 24 -15.74 2.65 19.75
CA ASP A 24 -14.45 3.00 20.27
C ASP A 24 -13.55 3.30 19.06
N ASN A 25 -13.11 4.55 18.94
CA ASN A 25 -12.24 5.00 17.85
C ASN A 25 -10.81 4.44 18.02
N SER A 26 -10.66 3.33 18.76
CA SER A 26 -9.42 2.64 19.09
C SER A 26 -8.84 1.84 17.93
N ASN A 27 -9.56 1.70 16.81
CA ASN A 27 -9.10 1.04 15.59
C ASN A 27 -8.90 2.04 14.42
N THR A 28 -8.42 3.25 14.70
CA THR A 28 -7.97 4.17 13.64
C THR A 28 -6.55 3.82 13.19
N GLY A 29 -6.43 3.32 11.96
CA GLY A 29 -5.15 3.18 11.25
C GLY A 29 -4.81 4.45 10.46
N VAL A 30 -3.53 4.82 10.39
CA VAL A 30 -3.05 5.95 9.59
C VAL A 30 -2.49 5.42 8.27
N ILE A 31 -3.08 5.82 7.15
CA ILE A 31 -2.51 5.57 5.82
C ILE A 31 -1.67 6.78 5.42
N LYS A 32 -0.38 6.56 5.19
CA LYS A 32 0.54 7.56 4.66
C LYS A 32 0.78 7.28 3.18
N PHE A 33 0.49 8.27 2.33
CA PHE A 33 0.85 8.25 0.93
C PHE A 33 2.11 9.08 0.73
N SER A 34 3.12 8.50 0.10
CA SER A 34 4.38 9.16 -0.25
C SER A 34 4.59 9.04 -1.76
N GLY A 35 4.96 10.14 -2.42
CA GLY A 35 5.22 10.17 -3.85
C GLY A 35 5.80 11.51 -4.29
N THR A 36 6.34 11.55 -5.51
CA THR A 36 6.96 12.74 -6.11
C THR A 36 6.24 13.06 -7.42
N VAL A 37 5.84 14.32 -7.61
CA VAL A 37 5.25 14.79 -8.86
C VAL A 37 6.35 15.35 -9.74
N VAL A 38 6.49 14.81 -10.96
CA VAL A 38 7.47 15.25 -11.95
C VAL A 38 6.77 15.93 -13.13
N ASN A 39 7.40 16.96 -13.70
CA ASN A 39 6.87 17.73 -14.83
C ASN A 39 7.34 17.15 -16.18
N THR A 40 7.35 15.82 -16.31
CA THR A 40 7.78 15.12 -17.52
C THR A 40 6.58 14.39 -18.15
N PRO A 41 6.46 14.36 -19.48
CA PRO A 41 5.33 13.72 -20.15
C PRO A 41 5.31 12.19 -20.03
N CYS A 42 6.40 11.58 -19.57
CA CYS A 42 6.51 10.17 -19.26
C CYS A 42 6.66 10.01 -17.73
N ASN A 43 5.82 9.18 -17.13
CA ASN A 43 5.93 8.77 -15.74
C ASN A 43 6.83 7.53 -15.70
N ILE A 44 7.92 7.58 -14.94
CA ILE A 44 8.81 6.42 -14.76
C ILE A 44 8.31 5.65 -13.53
N ASP A 45 8.12 4.34 -13.66
CA ASP A 45 7.72 3.48 -12.55
C ASP A 45 8.71 3.60 -11.39
N GLN A 46 8.25 3.53 -10.13
CA GLN A 46 9.11 3.71 -8.97
C GLN A 46 10.27 2.70 -8.94
N GLU A 47 10.07 1.51 -9.50
CA GLU A 47 11.10 0.46 -9.64
C GLU A 47 12.14 0.77 -10.72
N SER A 48 11.87 1.72 -11.62
CA SER A 48 12.77 2.12 -12.72
C SER A 48 13.56 3.40 -12.41
N LEU A 49 13.31 4.06 -11.27
CA LEU A 49 14.03 5.28 -10.86
C LEU A 49 15.50 5.01 -10.51
N GLU A 50 15.78 3.88 -9.87
CA GLU A 50 17.13 3.45 -9.49
C GLU A 50 17.37 2.01 -9.97
N GLN A 51 18.18 1.84 -11.01
CA GLN A 51 18.48 0.54 -11.60
C GLN A 51 19.96 0.19 -11.45
N ASP A 52 20.24 -0.94 -10.80
CA ASP A 52 21.58 -1.54 -10.72
C ASP A 52 21.78 -2.48 -11.92
N VAL A 53 22.43 -1.97 -12.97
CA VAL A 53 22.73 -2.74 -14.19
C VAL A 53 24.06 -3.46 -14.04
N LYS A 54 24.01 -4.78 -13.90
CA LYS A 54 25.19 -5.63 -13.73
C LYS A 54 25.79 -6.02 -15.09
N PHE A 55 26.98 -5.51 -15.38
CA PHE A 55 27.74 -5.83 -16.60
C PHE A 55 28.44 -7.19 -16.57
N GLY A 56 28.34 -7.94 -15.46
CA GLY A 56 29.04 -9.21 -15.29
C GLY A 56 30.56 -9.03 -15.15
N GLN A 57 31.33 -10.02 -15.61
CA GLN A 57 32.78 -9.99 -15.55
C GLN A 57 33.38 -9.44 -16.84
N LEU A 58 34.24 -8.43 -16.70
CA LEU A 58 34.91 -7.78 -17.83
C LEU A 58 36.37 -8.20 -17.92
N SER A 59 36.84 -8.47 -19.14
CA SER A 59 38.24 -8.80 -19.42
C SER A 59 39.08 -7.52 -19.48
N ARG A 60 39.98 -7.34 -18.51
CA ARG A 60 40.94 -6.21 -18.50
C ARG A 60 41.77 -6.14 -19.78
N LYS A 61 42.26 -7.29 -20.27
CA LYS A 61 43.07 -7.35 -21.49
C LYS A 61 42.32 -6.85 -22.72
N SER A 62 41.01 -7.11 -22.80
CA SER A 62 40.16 -6.63 -23.90
C SER A 62 39.84 -5.14 -23.78
N LEU A 63 39.66 -4.62 -22.57
CA LEU A 63 39.47 -3.18 -22.34
C LEU A 63 40.74 -2.39 -22.70
N GLU A 64 41.91 -2.89 -22.28
CA GLU A 64 43.21 -2.27 -22.56
C GLU A 64 43.57 -2.32 -24.06
N SER A 65 43.00 -3.25 -24.82
CA SER A 65 43.12 -3.29 -26.30
C SER A 65 42.06 -2.46 -27.03
N GLY A 66 41.22 -1.70 -26.31
CA GLY A 66 40.20 -0.82 -26.87
C GLY A 66 38.93 -1.52 -27.34
N GLN A 67 38.73 -2.80 -26.97
CA GLN A 67 37.48 -3.50 -27.28
C GLN A 67 36.35 -3.00 -26.37
N ALA A 68 35.12 -3.02 -26.90
CA ALA A 68 33.93 -2.65 -26.13
C ALA A 68 33.81 -3.51 -24.87
N ALA A 69 33.39 -2.86 -23.78
CA ALA A 69 33.33 -3.43 -22.44
C ALA A 69 32.22 -4.49 -22.25
N GLY A 70 31.66 -5.06 -23.31
CA GLY A 70 30.61 -6.08 -23.25
C GLY A 70 29.64 -6.00 -24.42
N GLU A 71 28.72 -6.96 -24.46
CA GLU A 71 27.53 -6.90 -25.31
C GLU A 71 26.52 -5.90 -24.71
N GLY A 72 25.71 -5.27 -25.55
CA GLY A 72 24.73 -4.26 -25.11
C GLY A 72 23.78 -4.85 -24.06
N VAL A 73 23.84 -4.31 -22.84
CA VAL A 73 22.93 -4.71 -21.76
C VAL A 73 21.61 -3.97 -21.97
N PHE A 74 20.60 -4.69 -22.44
CA PHE A 74 19.26 -4.14 -22.62
C PHE A 74 18.55 -4.09 -21.27
N TYR A 75 18.23 -2.87 -20.82
CA TYR A 75 17.36 -2.67 -19.67
C TYR A 75 16.04 -2.02 -20.13
N LYS A 76 14.95 -2.35 -19.44
CA LYS A 76 13.64 -1.77 -19.71
C LYS A 76 13.37 -0.66 -18.68
N ILE A 77 12.95 0.50 -19.18
CA ILE A 77 12.31 1.53 -18.38
C ILE A 77 10.81 1.32 -18.58
N TYR A 78 10.07 1.21 -17.48
CA TYR A 78 8.61 1.19 -17.49
C TYR A 78 8.07 2.55 -17.05
#